data_AF-A0AAJ5W1H9-F1
#
_entry.id   AF-A0AAJ5W1H9-F1
#
_cell.length_a   1.000
_cell.length_b   1.000
_cell.length_c   1.000
_cell.angle_alpha   90.00
_cell.angle_beta   90.00
_cell.angle_gamma   90.00
#
_symmetry.space_group_name_H-M   'P 1'
#
loop_
_entity.id
_entity.type
_entity.pdbx_description
1 polymer ?
#
loop_
_entity_poly.entity_id
_entity_poly.type
_entity_poly.pdbx_seq_one_letter_code
_entity_poly.pdbx_strand_id
1 'polypeptide(L)'
;MRHRLALAATLAAASLLLGGCASLTGLFGGVSRDEEGSISEGGDLGANEMVVGDCFDDFNQGGLTSSVDAIPCDEEHVYEVFHDFTLPEGDYPSETDMEDAVTENCDPAFEEFVGVSYEESELSYFYFSPTEDGWTQYDDRLISCIIGTEGVRVTGSARGYGA
;
A
#
# COMPACT_ATOMS: atom_id res chain seq x y z
N MET A 1 -45.61 -21.12 60.06
CA MET A 1 -44.79 -22.00 59.19
C MET A 1 -44.30 -21.15 58.02
N ARG A 2 -43.06 -20.63 58.09
CA ARG A 2 -41.85 -21.10 57.37
C ARG A 2 -41.75 -20.61 55.90
N HIS A 3 -40.90 -19.58 55.73
CA HIS A 3 -39.91 -19.24 54.66
C HIS A 3 -40.28 -19.52 53.17
N ARG A 4 -39.93 -18.67 52.17
CA ARG A 4 -38.61 -18.14 51.73
C ARG A 4 -38.88 -17.00 50.68
N LEU A 5 -38.32 -15.78 50.74
CA LEU A 5 -37.07 -15.27 50.09
C LEU A 5 -36.79 -15.90 48.70
N ALA A 6 -36.42 -15.23 47.60
CA ALA A 6 -36.10 -13.87 47.14
C ALA A 6 -36.15 -13.94 45.57
N LEU A 7 -36.09 -12.89 44.73
CA LEU A 7 -34.90 -12.14 44.29
C LEU A 7 -35.22 -11.37 42.97
N ALA A 8 -34.58 -10.21 42.81
CA ALA A 8 -33.96 -9.67 41.56
C ALA A 8 -34.89 -9.08 40.45
N ALA A 9 -34.50 -8.07 39.66
CA ALA A 9 -33.25 -7.30 39.52
C ALA A 9 -33.57 -5.90 38.94
N THR A 10 -32.75 -4.90 39.28
CA THR A 10 -32.73 -3.56 38.69
C THR A 10 -32.14 -3.61 37.27
N LEU A 11 -32.90 -3.18 36.27
CA LEU A 11 -32.39 -2.93 34.91
C LEU A 11 -31.79 -1.52 34.84
N ALA A 12 -30.47 -1.40 34.89
CA ALA A 12 -29.76 -0.22 34.41
C ALA A 12 -29.26 -0.53 32.99
N ALA A 13 -29.91 0.04 31.98
CA ALA A 13 -29.50 -0.09 30.60
C ALA A 13 -28.26 0.77 30.35
N ALA A 14 -27.11 0.12 30.15
CA ALA A 14 -25.88 0.76 29.71
C ALA A 14 -26.00 1.12 28.22
N SER A 15 -25.93 2.41 27.91
CA SER A 15 -25.88 2.92 26.54
C SER A 15 -24.45 2.74 26.01
N LEU A 16 -24.25 1.74 25.16
CA LEU A 16 -22.96 1.47 24.51
C LEU A 16 -22.74 2.45 23.35
N LEU A 17 -21.59 3.11 23.38
CA LEU A 17 -21.07 4.09 22.43
C LEU A 17 -20.82 3.43 21.06
N LEU A 18 -21.53 3.87 20.02
CA LEU A 18 -21.32 3.47 18.61
C LEU A 18 -20.20 4.29 17.94
N GLY A 19 -19.00 4.34 18.54
CA GLY A 19 -17.92 5.20 18.03
C GLY A 19 -16.52 4.64 18.15
N GLY A 20 -16.35 3.32 18.16
CA GLY A 20 -15.09 2.68 18.58
C GLY A 20 -14.51 1.63 17.63
N CYS A 21 -14.69 1.76 16.31
CA CYS A 21 -14.03 0.86 15.35
C CYS A 21 -12.75 1.46 14.73
N ALA A 22 -12.51 2.77 14.85
CA ALA A 22 -11.44 3.46 14.13
C ALA A 22 -10.06 3.40 14.81
N SER A 23 -9.89 2.71 15.94
CA SER A 23 -8.66 2.80 16.76
C SER A 23 -7.95 1.46 17.00
N LEU A 24 -8.40 0.38 16.35
CA LEU A 24 -7.79 -0.94 16.54
C LEU A 24 -6.72 -1.27 15.49
N THR A 25 -6.62 -0.51 14.40
CA THR A 25 -5.64 -0.73 13.31
C THR A 25 -4.19 -0.55 13.75
N GLY A 26 -3.90 0.51 14.52
CA GLY A 26 -2.54 0.76 15.05
C GLY A 26 -2.05 -0.29 16.06
N LEU A 27 -2.92 -1.17 16.59
CA LEU A 27 -2.52 -2.27 17.49
C LEU A 27 -2.05 -3.53 16.77
N PHE A 28 -2.38 -3.68 15.48
CA PHE A 28 -2.01 -4.86 14.68
C PHE A 28 -0.90 -4.57 13.66
N GLY A 29 -0.29 -3.38 13.70
CA GLY A 29 0.81 -2.99 12.83
C GLY A 29 0.40 -2.57 11.42
N GLY A 30 -0.88 -2.27 11.17
CA GLY A 30 -1.35 -1.76 9.88
C GLY A 30 -1.38 -0.24 9.80
N VAL A 31 -1.62 0.29 8.59
CA VAL A 31 -1.73 1.74 8.32
C VAL A 31 -3.10 2.32 8.67
N SER A 32 -3.16 3.64 8.86
CA SER A 32 -4.41 4.41 8.84
C SER A 32 -4.42 5.37 7.66
N ARG A 33 -5.59 5.53 7.03
CA ARG A 33 -5.79 6.46 5.91
C ARG A 33 -6.77 7.57 6.30
N ASP A 34 -6.57 8.77 5.73
CA ASP A 34 -7.46 9.92 5.90
C ASP A 34 -8.70 9.86 4.99
N GLU A 35 -9.46 10.95 4.93
CA GLU A 35 -10.70 11.04 4.13
C GLU A 35 -10.40 11.05 2.62
N GLU A 36 -9.20 11.46 2.24
CA GLU A 36 -8.67 11.51 0.88
C GLU A 36 -8.04 10.18 0.44
N GLY A 37 -7.81 9.26 1.38
CA GLY A 37 -7.22 7.95 1.14
C GLY A 37 -5.70 7.91 1.28
N SER A 38 -5.07 9.01 1.66
CA SER A 38 -3.62 9.07 1.92
C SER A 38 -3.29 8.47 3.29
N ILE A 39 -2.10 7.88 3.42
CA ILE A 39 -1.63 7.31 4.69
C ILE A 39 -1.40 8.46 5.69
N SER A 40 -2.12 8.44 6.80
CA SER A 40 -2.03 9.43 7.88
C SER A 40 -1.24 8.92 9.09
N GLU A 41 -1.11 7.60 9.23
CA GLU A 41 -0.26 6.93 10.23
C GLU A 41 0.38 5.70 9.58
N GLY A 42 1.71 5.62 9.64
CA GLY A 42 2.50 4.56 9.02
C GLY A 42 2.44 3.21 9.74
N GLY A 43 2.93 2.16 9.08
CA GLY A 43 2.93 0.78 9.55
C GLY A 43 3.25 -0.24 8.45
N ASP A 44 3.21 -1.52 8.82
CA ASP A 44 3.34 -2.63 7.87
C ASP A 44 2.11 -2.66 6.96
N LEU A 45 2.36 -2.64 5.64
CA LEU A 45 1.32 -2.68 4.63
C LEU A 45 1.67 -3.73 3.58
N GLY A 46 0.73 -4.63 3.27
CA GLY A 46 0.92 -5.61 2.21
C GLY A 46 1.13 -4.93 0.85
N ALA A 47 2.06 -5.44 0.04
CA ALA A 47 2.36 -4.89 -1.29
C ALA A 47 1.11 -4.83 -2.20
N ASN A 48 0.18 -5.77 -2.02
CA ASN A 48 -1.10 -5.84 -2.76
C ASN A 48 -2.19 -4.89 -2.21
N GLU A 49 -1.94 -4.20 -1.10
CA GLU A 49 -2.83 -3.20 -0.50
C GLU A 49 -2.37 -1.76 -0.77
N MET A 50 -1.19 -1.63 -1.36
CA MET A 50 -0.63 -0.36 -1.82
C MET A 50 -1.45 0.20 -2.97
N VAL A 51 -1.54 1.53 -3.03
CA VAL A 51 -2.19 2.26 -4.13
C VAL A 51 -1.30 3.40 -4.61
N VAL A 52 -1.52 3.87 -5.84
CA VAL A 52 -0.84 5.07 -6.37
C VAL A 52 -0.91 6.23 -5.37
N GLY A 53 0.25 6.80 -5.07
CA GLY A 53 0.45 7.89 -4.12
C GLY A 53 0.85 7.44 -2.71
N ASP A 54 0.93 6.14 -2.44
CA ASP A 54 1.47 5.64 -1.18
C ASP A 54 3.00 5.72 -1.13
N CYS A 55 3.53 6.12 0.02
CA CYS A 55 4.94 6.26 0.27
C CYS A 55 5.43 5.24 1.30
N PHE A 56 6.68 4.79 1.18
CA PHE A 56 7.30 3.85 2.11
C PHE A 56 8.82 4.00 2.14
N ASP A 57 9.44 3.55 3.23
CA ASP A 57 10.89 3.75 3.45
C ASP A 57 11.74 2.58 2.99
N ASP A 58 11.24 1.35 3.17
CA ASP A 58 11.97 0.13 2.86
C ASP A 58 11.00 -1.02 2.50
N PHE A 59 11.50 -1.99 1.75
CA PHE A 59 10.82 -3.26 1.58
C PHE A 59 11.13 -4.15 2.77
N ASN A 60 10.11 -4.79 3.33
CA ASN A 60 10.37 -5.76 4.38
C ASN A 60 11.13 -6.99 3.84
N GLN A 61 11.72 -7.75 4.77
CA GLN A 61 12.66 -8.86 4.51
C GLN A 61 12.14 -10.02 3.61
N GLY A 62 10.93 -9.92 3.06
CA GLY A 62 10.38 -10.82 2.05
C GLY A 62 10.56 -10.35 0.59
N GLY A 63 11.08 -9.14 0.35
CA GLY A 63 11.23 -8.55 -0.98
C GLY A 63 9.93 -7.96 -1.53
N LEU A 64 9.93 -7.68 -2.84
CA LEU A 64 8.89 -6.94 -3.58
C LEU A 64 7.47 -7.56 -3.55
N THR A 65 7.27 -8.74 -2.95
CA THR A 65 5.99 -9.45 -2.96
C THR A 65 5.37 -9.62 -1.57
N SER A 66 5.92 -8.95 -0.56
CA SER A 66 5.53 -9.13 0.85
C SER A 66 4.81 -7.90 1.39
N SER A 67 5.47 -7.14 2.25
CA SER A 67 4.98 -5.90 2.83
C SER A 67 6.06 -4.83 2.76
N VAL A 68 5.66 -3.59 3.00
CA VAL A 68 6.52 -2.43 3.10
C VAL A 68 6.34 -1.74 4.44
N ASP A 69 7.33 -0.94 4.85
CA ASP A 69 7.17 0.01 5.96
C ASP A 69 6.56 1.31 5.42
N ALA A 70 5.24 1.33 5.33
CA ALA A 70 4.49 2.43 4.74
C ALA A 70 4.46 3.63 5.69
N ILE A 71 4.58 4.82 5.13
CA ILE A 71 4.75 6.07 5.89
C ILE A 71 3.94 7.20 5.23
N PRO A 72 3.40 8.17 5.99
CA PRO A 72 2.83 9.38 5.41
C PRO A 72 3.82 10.06 4.47
N CYS A 73 3.37 10.45 3.28
CA CYS A 73 4.25 11.06 2.29
C CYS A 73 4.80 12.42 2.73
N ASP A 74 4.20 13.10 3.70
CA ASP A 74 4.73 14.34 4.28
C ASP A 74 5.87 14.11 5.29
N GLU A 75 6.22 12.84 5.55
CA GLU A 75 7.45 12.41 6.19
C GLU A 75 8.53 12.04 5.16
N GLU A 76 9.79 12.02 5.58
CA GLU A 76 10.92 11.67 4.72
C GLU A 76 10.91 10.16 4.38
N HIS A 77 10.91 9.83 3.09
CA HIS A 77 10.84 8.45 2.59
C HIS A 77 11.68 8.25 1.32
N VAL A 78 11.81 7.00 0.87
CA VAL A 78 12.60 6.63 -0.31
C VAL A 78 11.73 6.31 -1.51
N TYR A 79 10.57 5.68 -1.29
CA TYR A 79 9.77 5.07 -2.35
C TYR A 79 8.34 5.60 -2.40
N GLU A 80 7.79 5.71 -3.62
CA GLU A 80 6.40 6.09 -3.86
C GLU A 80 5.80 5.25 -5.00
N VAL A 81 4.57 4.75 -4.83
CA VAL A 81 3.83 4.11 -5.94
C VAL A 81 3.35 5.21 -6.88
N PHE A 82 3.82 5.24 -8.12
CA PHE A 82 3.49 6.35 -9.04
C PHE A 82 2.53 5.95 -10.16
N HIS A 83 2.42 4.65 -10.46
CA HIS A 83 1.58 4.16 -11.54
C HIS A 83 1.11 2.74 -11.29
N ASP A 84 -0.13 2.44 -11.68
CA ASP A 84 -0.72 1.11 -11.64
C ASP A 84 -1.27 0.76 -13.02
N PHE A 85 -1.11 -0.49 -13.43
CA PHE A 85 -1.77 -1.03 -14.61
C PHE A 85 -2.16 -2.50 -14.42
N THR A 86 -3.10 -2.98 -15.23
CA THR A 86 -3.65 -4.33 -15.12
C THR A 86 -3.25 -5.15 -16.34
N LEU A 87 -2.64 -6.31 -16.09
CA LEU A 87 -2.32 -7.29 -17.13
C LEU A 87 -3.60 -7.91 -17.70
N PRO A 88 -3.62 -8.27 -19.00
CA PRO A 88 -4.79 -8.89 -19.61
C PRO A 88 -5.11 -10.27 -19.02
N GLU A 89 -6.34 -10.72 -19.21
CA GLU A 89 -6.74 -12.10 -18.88
C GLU A 89 -5.90 -13.12 -19.67
N GLY A 90 -5.57 -14.25 -19.04
CA GLY A 90 -4.80 -15.31 -19.69
C GLY A 90 -4.05 -16.21 -18.71
N ASP A 91 -3.06 -16.92 -19.24
CA ASP A 91 -2.07 -17.66 -18.45
C ASP A 91 -1.11 -16.68 -17.75
N TYR A 92 -0.53 -17.10 -16.63
CA TYR A 92 0.49 -16.31 -15.94
C TYR A 92 1.67 -16.03 -16.90
N PRO A 93 2.10 -14.77 -17.07
CA PRO A 93 3.08 -14.39 -18.08
C PRO A 93 4.45 -15.02 -17.81
N SER A 94 5.23 -15.18 -18.88
CA SER A 94 6.65 -15.45 -18.71
C SER A 94 7.37 -14.24 -18.09
N GLU A 95 8.55 -14.45 -17.53
CA GLU A 95 9.37 -13.36 -16.99
C GLU A 95 9.62 -12.27 -18.03
N THR A 96 9.93 -12.66 -19.28
CA THR A 96 10.14 -11.71 -20.39
C THR A 96 8.86 -10.95 -20.75
N ASP A 97 7.70 -11.62 -20.83
CA ASP A 97 6.45 -10.92 -21.14
C ASP A 97 6.04 -9.94 -20.03
N MET A 98 6.38 -10.26 -18.76
CA MET A 98 6.16 -9.37 -17.61
C MET A 98 7.08 -8.14 -17.68
N GLU A 99 8.38 -8.33 -17.95
CA GLU A 99 9.35 -7.23 -18.12
C GLU A 99 8.98 -6.31 -19.29
N ASP A 100 8.56 -6.87 -20.43
CA ASP A 100 8.13 -6.10 -21.59
C ASP A 100 6.90 -5.24 -21.25
N ALA A 101 5.90 -5.82 -20.55
CA ALA A 101 4.72 -5.09 -20.12
C ALA A 101 5.03 -3.99 -19.10
N VAL A 102 5.93 -4.24 -18.14
CA VAL A 102 6.42 -3.23 -17.19
C VAL A 102 7.10 -2.09 -17.95
N THR A 103 8.00 -2.39 -18.89
CA THR A 103 8.71 -1.37 -19.66
C THR A 103 7.73 -0.53 -20.49
N GLU A 104 6.77 -1.17 -21.17
CA GLU A 104 5.78 -0.47 -22.01
C GLU A 104 4.89 0.49 -21.22
N ASN A 105 4.62 0.22 -19.94
CA ASN A 105 3.68 0.99 -19.12
C ASN A 105 4.37 1.91 -18.09
N CYS A 106 5.40 1.43 -17.40
CA CYS A 106 6.10 2.18 -16.35
C CYS A 106 7.04 3.25 -16.92
N ASP A 107 7.78 3.00 -18.01
CA ASP A 107 8.72 3.99 -18.59
C ASP A 107 8.03 5.32 -18.98
N PRO A 108 6.96 5.31 -19.80
CA PRO A 108 6.29 6.56 -20.18
C PRO A 108 5.61 7.22 -18.97
N ALA A 109 5.05 6.43 -18.06
CA ALA A 109 4.44 6.96 -16.83
C ALA A 109 5.48 7.62 -15.91
N PHE A 110 6.70 7.07 -15.87
CA PHE A 110 7.81 7.61 -15.10
C PHE A 110 8.19 9.00 -15.62
N GLU A 111 8.41 9.13 -16.94
CA GLU A 111 8.75 10.42 -17.57
C GLU A 111 7.66 11.47 -17.33
N GLU A 112 6.38 11.08 -17.46
CA GLU A 112 5.25 11.96 -17.14
C GLU A 112 5.22 12.38 -15.66
N PHE A 113 5.63 11.48 -14.76
CA PHE A 113 5.58 11.72 -13.32
C PHE A 113 6.71 12.63 -12.82
N VAL A 114 7.97 12.37 -13.21
CA VAL A 114 9.14 13.15 -12.74
C VAL A 114 9.58 14.27 -13.67
N GLY A 115 9.17 14.24 -14.94
CA GLY A 115 9.45 15.28 -15.93
C GLY A 115 10.70 15.09 -16.79
N VAL A 116 11.45 14.00 -16.60
CA VAL A 116 12.62 13.58 -17.40
C VAL A 116 12.57 12.08 -17.65
N SER A 117 13.27 11.60 -18.68
CA SER A 117 13.28 10.17 -18.98
C SER A 117 13.95 9.36 -17.87
N TYR A 118 13.61 8.06 -17.79
CA TYR A 118 14.25 7.12 -16.87
C TYR A 118 15.78 7.14 -16.96
N GLU A 119 16.34 7.26 -18.18
CA GLU A 119 17.78 7.27 -18.43
C GLU A 119 18.49 8.56 -17.99
N GLU A 120 17.75 9.68 -17.87
CA GLU A 120 18.28 10.99 -17.46
C GLU A 120 18.05 11.29 -15.96
N SER A 121 17.21 10.49 -15.30
CA SER A 121 16.84 10.64 -13.90
C SER A 121 17.89 10.07 -12.93
N GLU A 122 18.00 10.67 -11.74
CA GLU A 122 18.72 10.05 -10.60
C GLU A 122 17.83 9.06 -9.80
N LEU A 123 16.52 9.16 -9.99
CA LEU A 123 15.54 8.19 -9.50
C LEU A 123 15.43 7.02 -10.47
N SER A 124 15.34 5.81 -9.93
CA SER A 124 14.98 4.60 -10.65
C SER A 124 13.53 4.19 -10.35
N TYR A 125 13.04 3.14 -11.00
CA TYR A 125 11.81 2.48 -10.60
C TYR A 125 11.98 0.95 -10.54
N PHE A 126 11.05 0.32 -9.84
CA PHE A 126 10.85 -1.12 -9.75
C PHE A 126 9.34 -1.38 -9.74
N TYR A 127 8.92 -2.63 -9.58
CA TYR A 127 7.50 -2.96 -9.64
C TYR A 127 7.10 -4.05 -8.64
N PHE A 128 5.88 -3.94 -8.12
CA PHE A 128 5.17 -5.08 -7.54
C PHE A 128 4.40 -5.79 -8.64
N SER A 129 4.43 -7.12 -8.62
CA SER A 129 3.75 -7.97 -9.58
C SER A 129 2.93 -9.06 -8.89
N PRO A 130 1.89 -9.58 -9.56
CA PRO A 130 1.14 -10.68 -9.03
C PRO A 130 2.04 -11.91 -8.92
N THR A 131 1.80 -12.74 -7.91
CA THR A 131 2.40 -14.08 -7.84
C THR A 131 1.55 -15.06 -8.66
N GLU A 132 2.10 -16.20 -9.07
CA GLU A 132 1.33 -17.24 -9.77
C GLU A 132 0.14 -17.76 -8.93
N ASP A 133 0.33 -17.85 -7.61
CA ASP A 133 -0.74 -18.17 -6.67
C ASP A 133 -1.81 -17.07 -6.63
N GLY A 134 -1.38 -15.80 -6.60
CA GLY A 134 -2.25 -14.63 -6.68
C GLY A 134 -3.11 -14.62 -7.94
N TRP A 135 -2.45 -14.87 -9.07
CA TRP A 135 -3.06 -14.96 -10.39
C TRP A 135 -4.15 -16.01 -10.45
N THR A 136 -3.85 -17.22 -9.95
CA THR A 136 -4.72 -18.39 -10.06
C THR A 136 -5.87 -18.36 -9.07
N GLN A 137 -5.61 -17.92 -7.83
CA GLN A 137 -6.58 -18.02 -6.73
C GLN A 137 -7.45 -16.78 -6.57
N TYR A 138 -6.91 -15.60 -6.89
CA TYR A 138 -7.55 -14.31 -6.59
C TYR A 138 -7.77 -13.43 -7.81
N ASP A 139 -7.44 -13.93 -9.00
CA ASP A 139 -7.51 -13.16 -10.24
C ASP A 139 -6.66 -11.88 -10.18
N ASP A 140 -5.55 -11.91 -9.42
CA ASP A 140 -4.65 -10.78 -9.31
C ASP A 140 -3.89 -10.57 -10.62
N ARG A 141 -3.97 -9.35 -11.14
CA ARG A 141 -3.42 -8.90 -12.42
C ARG A 141 -2.74 -7.54 -12.29
N LEU A 142 -2.68 -6.98 -11.08
CA LEU A 142 -2.22 -5.62 -10.86
C LEU A 142 -0.69 -5.57 -10.86
N ILE A 143 -0.14 -4.66 -11.64
CA ILE A 143 1.26 -4.24 -11.55
C ILE A 143 1.27 -2.84 -10.97
N SER A 144 2.11 -2.62 -9.97
CA SER A 144 2.36 -1.30 -9.38
C SER A 144 3.79 -0.88 -9.65
N CYS A 145 3.99 0.18 -10.43
CA CYS A 145 5.29 0.81 -10.67
C CYS A 145 5.62 1.76 -9.52
N ILE A 146 6.83 1.65 -9.00
CA ILE A 146 7.24 2.33 -7.78
C ILE A 146 8.56 3.03 -8.05
N ILE A 147 8.61 4.31 -7.71
CA ILE A 147 9.76 5.17 -7.94
C ILE A 147 10.59 5.31 -6.68
N GLY A 148 11.91 5.31 -6.83
CA GLY A 148 12.86 5.64 -5.77
C GLY A 148 14.24 5.01 -5.99
N THR A 149 15.24 5.58 -5.32
CA THR A 149 16.63 5.11 -5.35
C THR A 149 17.15 5.06 -3.92
N GLU A 150 17.70 3.93 -3.49
CA GLU A 150 18.30 3.82 -2.16
C GLU A 150 19.31 4.94 -1.91
N GLY A 151 19.15 5.65 -0.78
CA GLY A 151 20.01 6.77 -0.40
C GLY A 151 19.56 8.14 -0.95
N VAL A 152 18.57 8.18 -1.85
CA VAL A 152 17.85 9.40 -2.23
C VAL A 152 16.55 9.44 -1.44
N ARG A 153 16.34 10.51 -0.66
CA ARG A 153 15.15 10.68 0.19
C ARG A 153 14.40 11.95 -0.21
N VAL A 154 13.08 11.88 -0.17
CA VAL A 154 12.17 12.99 -0.50
C VAL A 154 11.16 13.22 0.62
N THR A 155 10.56 14.41 0.62
CA THR A 155 9.41 14.74 1.48
C THR A 155 8.31 15.30 0.58
N GLY A 156 7.11 14.74 0.71
CA GLY A 156 6.05 14.86 -0.29
C GLY A 156 6.27 13.90 -1.46
N SER A 157 5.39 13.98 -2.45
CA SER A 157 5.49 13.20 -3.68
C SER A 157 6.77 13.53 -4.47
N ALA A 158 7.39 12.52 -5.09
CA ALA A 158 8.50 12.64 -6.03
C ALA A 158 8.08 13.23 -7.40
N ARG A 159 6.80 13.59 -7.57
CA ARG A 159 6.31 14.26 -8.77
C ARG A 159 7.13 15.51 -9.09
N GLY A 160 7.65 15.57 -10.31
CA GLY A 160 8.48 16.68 -10.79
C GLY A 160 9.88 16.76 -10.16
N TYR A 161 10.34 15.71 -9.47
CA TYR A 161 11.66 15.69 -8.83
C TYR A 161 12.82 15.85 -9.83
N GLY A 162 12.68 15.31 -11.04
CA GLY A 162 13.71 15.36 -12.08
C GLY A 162 13.71 16.64 -12.93
N ALA A 163 12.76 17.56 -12.70
CA ALA A 163 12.58 18.78 -13.49
C ALA A 163 13.37 20.01 -13.00
#